data_AF-A0EVE7-F1
#
_entry.id   AF-A0EVE7-F1
#
_cell.length_a   1.000
_cell.length_b   1.000
_cell.length_c   1.000
_cell.angle_alpha   90.00
_cell.angle_beta   90.00
_cell.angle_gamma   90.00
#
_symmetry.space_group_name_H-M   'P 1'
#
loop_
_entity.id
_entity.type
_entity.pdbx_description
1 polymer ?
#
loop_
_entity_poly.entity_id
_entity_poly.type
_entity_poly.pdbx_seq_one_letter_code
_entity_poly.pdbx_strand_id
1 'polypeptide(L)'
;MTSRMTSAMALVVVAVCASLYSLPHAHARSADGFGRMERLLSSLRGSAESSGALGELRGAGEASAAHPLEKRQIYDRSCKGVYDRSLFNKLEHVCDDCYNLYRTSFVYSSCRENCYSNLVFRQCMEDLLLMDVFDEYAKAVQVVGRKKK
;
A
#
# COMPACT_ATOMS: atom_id res chain seq x y z
N MET A 1 33.70 37.84 -27.01
CA MET A 1 33.05 37.27 -25.80
C MET A 1 32.33 35.95 -26.08
N THR A 2 31.71 35.78 -27.26
CA THR A 2 30.98 34.57 -27.69
C THR A 2 31.83 33.29 -27.73
N SER A 3 33.06 33.35 -28.25
CA SER A 3 33.95 32.17 -28.40
C SER A 3 34.43 31.55 -27.07
N ARG A 4 34.55 32.36 -26.00
CA ARG A 4 34.92 31.84 -24.67
C ARG A 4 33.72 31.18 -23.97
N MET A 5 32.52 31.71 -24.18
CA MET A 5 31.28 31.13 -23.66
C MET A 5 30.93 29.81 -24.36
N THR A 6 31.13 29.70 -25.67
CA THR A 6 30.90 28.43 -26.40
C THR A 6 31.88 27.34 -25.98
N SER A 7 33.15 27.69 -25.74
CA SER A 7 34.15 26.75 -25.22
C SER A 7 33.81 26.28 -23.79
N ALA A 8 33.39 27.19 -22.91
CA ALA A 8 32.96 26.83 -21.56
C ALA A 8 31.71 25.92 -21.56
N MET A 9 30.71 26.21 -22.40
CA MET A 9 29.52 25.37 -22.53
C MET A 9 29.87 23.97 -23.08
N ALA A 10 30.77 23.89 -24.06
CA ALA A 10 31.22 22.59 -24.59
C ALA A 10 31.91 21.74 -23.51
N LEU A 11 32.75 22.33 -22.68
CA LEU A 11 33.41 21.63 -21.56
C LEU A 11 32.41 21.15 -20.50
N VAL A 12 31.40 21.96 -20.18
CA VAL A 12 30.34 21.57 -19.23
C VAL A 12 29.52 20.40 -19.79
N VAL A 13 29.15 20.44 -21.07
CA VAL A 13 28.40 19.35 -21.71
C VAL A 13 29.22 18.06 -21.75
N VAL A 14 30.51 18.14 -22.07
CA VAL A 14 31.41 16.97 -22.05
C VAL A 14 31.55 16.41 -20.63
N ALA A 15 31.66 17.27 -19.61
CA ALA A 15 31.74 16.83 -18.22
C ALA A 15 30.43 16.17 -17.74
N VAL A 16 29.26 16.72 -18.09
CA VAL A 16 27.95 16.13 -17.77
C VAL A 16 27.76 14.80 -18.49
N CYS A 17 28.08 14.73 -19.79
CA CYS A 17 28.04 13.48 -20.54
C CYS A 17 28.99 12.43 -19.93
N ALA A 18 30.24 12.80 -19.65
CA ALA A 18 31.20 11.91 -19.00
C ALA A 18 30.68 11.44 -17.64
N SER A 19 30.02 12.30 -16.87
CA SER A 19 29.37 11.94 -15.60
C SER A 19 28.24 10.93 -15.83
N LEU A 20 27.38 11.13 -16.83
CA LEU A 20 26.30 10.21 -17.18
C LEU A 20 26.80 8.85 -17.70
N TYR A 21 27.92 8.83 -18.44
CA TYR A 21 28.55 7.59 -18.92
C TYR A 21 29.36 6.86 -17.84
N SER A 22 29.87 7.60 -16.85
CA SER A 22 30.61 7.04 -15.71
C SER A 22 29.74 6.80 -14.48
N LEU A 23 28.41 6.96 -14.56
CA LEU A 23 27.50 6.32 -13.63
C LEU A 23 27.42 4.83 -14.02
N PRO A 24 28.14 3.91 -13.34
CA PRO A 24 27.76 2.51 -13.41
C PRO A 24 26.32 2.45 -12.92
N HIS A 25 25.49 1.72 -13.67
CA HIS A 25 24.18 1.28 -13.22
C HIS A 25 24.13 1.12 -11.70
N ALA A 26 23.34 1.95 -11.02
CA ALA A 26 22.86 1.65 -9.69
C ALA A 26 21.90 0.45 -9.81
N HIS A 27 22.46 -0.73 -10.12
CA HIS A 27 21.87 -1.99 -9.73
C HIS A 27 21.83 -1.95 -8.21
N ALA A 28 20.63 -1.75 -7.67
CA ALA A 28 20.35 -2.03 -6.28
C ALA A 28 20.96 -3.39 -5.91
N ARG A 29 21.96 -3.38 -5.04
CA ARG A 29 22.52 -4.60 -4.46
C ARG A 29 21.50 -5.18 -3.50
N SER A 30 21.07 -6.42 -3.75
CA SER A 30 20.93 -7.44 -2.71
C SER A 30 20.84 -8.81 -3.35
N ALA A 31 21.99 -9.47 -3.55
CA ALA A 31 22.09 -10.88 -3.94
C ALA A 31 22.44 -11.77 -2.72
N ASP A 32 22.25 -11.29 -1.49
CA ASP A 32 22.44 -12.08 -0.25
C ASP A 32 21.11 -12.60 0.32
N GLY A 33 20.14 -12.94 -0.56
CA GLY A 33 18.80 -13.37 -0.16
C GLY A 33 18.42 -14.82 -0.50
N PHE A 34 19.10 -15.47 -1.44
CA PHE A 34 18.63 -16.76 -1.97
C PHE A 34 18.88 -17.94 -1.03
N GLY A 35 19.99 -17.93 -0.27
CA GLY A 35 20.30 -19.01 0.68
C GLY A 35 19.40 -19.04 1.93
N ARG A 36 18.72 -17.93 2.26
CA ARG A 36 17.81 -17.86 3.42
C ARG A 36 16.41 -18.32 3.06
N MET A 37 15.96 -18.09 1.82
CA MET A 37 14.65 -18.55 1.35
C MET A 37 14.63 -20.08 1.13
N GLU A 38 15.72 -20.66 0.62
CA GLU A 38 15.89 -22.12 0.50
C GLU A 38 15.85 -22.84 1.86
N ARG A 39 16.40 -22.22 2.92
CA ARG A 39 16.33 -22.78 4.28
C ARG A 39 14.93 -22.75 4.87
N LEU A 40 14.16 -21.69 4.58
CA LEU A 40 12.76 -21.60 5.00
C LEU A 40 11.91 -22.64 4.26
N LEU A 41 12.11 -22.81 2.95
CA LEU A 41 11.41 -23.84 2.17
C LEU A 41 11.86 -25.26 2.54
N SER A 42 13.14 -25.49 2.85
CA SER A 42 13.64 -26.78 3.34
C SER A 42 13.09 -27.13 4.73
N SER A 43 12.89 -26.13 5.60
CA SER A 43 12.25 -26.34 6.91
C SER A 43 10.75 -26.66 6.78
N LEU A 44 10.07 -26.12 5.77
CA LEU A 44 8.68 -26.46 5.44
C LEU A 44 8.57 -27.85 4.80
N ARG A 45 9.54 -28.22 3.94
CA ARG A 45 9.56 -29.50 3.23
C ARG A 45 10.00 -30.66 4.13
N GLY A 46 10.80 -30.40 5.17
CA GLY A 46 11.22 -31.40 6.16
C GLY A 46 10.15 -31.85 7.15
N SER A 47 8.94 -31.29 7.12
CA SER A 47 7.79 -31.79 7.92
C SER A 47 6.84 -32.70 7.13
N ALA A 48 7.12 -32.94 5.86
CA ALA A 48 6.34 -33.83 5.01
C ALA A 48 6.98 -35.22 4.95
N GLU A 49 7.06 -35.93 6.08
CA GLU A 49 7.20 -37.41 6.12
C GLU A 49 7.06 -37.95 7.55
N SER A 50 5.82 -38.04 8.03
CA SER A 50 5.42 -39.14 8.94
C SER A 50 3.95 -39.47 8.69
N SER A 51 3.68 -40.03 7.51
CA SER A 51 2.41 -40.71 7.25
C SER A 51 2.45 -42.06 8.00
N GLY A 52 1.67 -42.19 9.06
CA GLY A 52 1.58 -43.43 9.82
C GLY A 52 0.33 -43.53 10.70
N ALA A 53 -0.73 -44.10 10.11
CA ALA A 53 -1.85 -44.82 10.73
C ALA A 53 -3.04 -44.03 11.35
N LEU A 54 -4.14 -44.07 10.59
CA LEU A 54 -5.54 -44.37 10.98
C LEU A 54 -5.97 -44.10 12.44
N GLY A 55 -6.98 -43.24 12.62
CA GLY A 55 -7.75 -43.16 13.87
C GLY A 55 -8.85 -42.09 13.90
N GLU A 56 -10.06 -42.47 13.52
CA GLU A 56 -11.36 -42.17 14.17
C GLU A 56 -11.58 -40.85 14.96
N LEU A 57 -12.63 -40.10 14.57
CA LEU A 57 -13.61 -39.36 15.40
C LEU A 57 -13.13 -38.64 16.69
N ARG A 58 -13.15 -37.29 16.69
CA ARG A 58 -13.87 -36.48 17.71
C ARG A 58 -13.82 -34.98 17.43
N GLY A 59 -14.98 -34.35 17.53
CA GLY A 59 -15.06 -32.90 17.68
C GLY A 59 -14.59 -32.45 19.07
N ALA A 60 -13.87 -31.34 19.08
CA ALA A 60 -13.81 -30.34 20.15
C ALA A 60 -13.11 -29.13 19.55
N GLY A 61 -13.68 -27.94 19.73
CA GLY A 61 -13.18 -26.72 19.13
C GLY A 61 -11.77 -26.40 19.60
N GLU A 62 -10.94 -25.99 18.66
CA GLU A 62 -9.75 -25.19 18.96
C GLU A 62 -9.70 -24.08 17.92
N ALA A 63 -10.02 -22.87 18.37
CA ALA A 63 -9.85 -21.66 17.60
C ALA A 63 -8.37 -21.55 17.22
N SER A 64 -8.03 -22.02 16.02
CA SER A 64 -6.79 -21.66 15.38
C SER A 64 -6.92 -20.17 15.07
N ALA A 65 -6.38 -19.36 15.97
CA ALA A 65 -6.17 -17.94 15.80
C ALA A 65 -5.26 -17.74 14.59
N ALA A 66 -5.85 -17.84 13.40
CA ALA A 66 -5.36 -17.17 12.22
C ALA A 66 -5.46 -15.68 12.59
N HIS A 67 -4.40 -15.15 13.20
CA HIS A 67 -4.23 -13.70 13.28
C HIS A 67 -4.39 -13.21 11.84
N PRO A 68 -5.44 -12.44 11.52
CA PRO A 68 -5.51 -11.80 10.22
C PRO A 68 -4.21 -11.01 10.12
N LEU A 69 -3.38 -11.36 9.15
CA LEU A 69 -2.23 -10.55 8.79
C LEU A 69 -2.81 -9.30 8.16
N GLU A 70 -3.36 -8.42 8.99
CA GLU A 70 -3.84 -7.14 8.55
C GLU A 70 -2.60 -6.33 8.27
N LYS A 71 -2.17 -6.47 7.01
CA LYS A 71 -1.12 -5.71 6.36
C LYS A 71 -1.24 -4.30 6.91
N ARG A 72 -0.23 -3.87 7.66
CA ARG A 72 -0.23 -2.53 8.28
C ARG A 72 -0.36 -1.52 7.14
N GLN A 73 -1.58 -1.11 6.83
CA GLN A 73 -1.84 -0.14 5.80
C GLN A 73 -1.18 1.14 6.27
N ILE A 74 -0.30 1.67 5.43
CA ILE A 74 0.35 2.95 5.70
C ILE A 74 -0.72 3.99 5.40
N TYR A 75 -1.38 4.47 6.44
CA TYR A 75 -2.32 5.58 6.34
C TYR A 75 -1.56 6.88 6.13
N ASP A 76 -2.20 7.83 5.45
CA ASP A 76 -1.60 9.14 5.24
C ASP A 76 -1.44 9.86 6.59
N ARG A 77 -0.18 10.12 6.98
CA ARG A 77 0.15 10.87 8.20
C ARG A 77 -0.37 12.31 8.16
N SER A 78 -0.82 12.79 7.00
CA SER A 78 -1.45 14.09 6.81
C SER A 78 -2.82 14.20 7.48
N CYS A 79 -3.46 13.07 7.82
CA CYS A 79 -4.70 13.08 8.58
C CYS A 79 -4.43 13.40 10.05
N LYS A 80 -4.72 14.65 10.42
CA LYS A 80 -4.44 15.23 11.75
C LYS A 80 -5.56 14.97 12.79
N GLY A 81 -6.61 14.26 12.40
CA GLY A 81 -7.73 13.91 13.28
C GLY A 81 -7.45 12.73 14.22
N VAL A 82 -8.53 12.16 14.78
CA VAL A 82 -8.42 10.99 15.67
C VAL A 82 -8.04 9.76 14.84
N TYR A 83 -6.98 9.07 15.26
CA TYR A 83 -6.55 7.83 14.64
C TYR A 83 -7.31 6.65 15.26
N ASP A 84 -8.44 6.28 14.66
CA ASP A 84 -9.19 5.07 15.00
C ASP A 84 -9.17 4.11 13.80
N ARG A 85 -8.54 2.95 13.99
CA ARG A 85 -8.37 1.95 12.94
C ARG A 85 -9.70 1.43 12.41
N SER A 86 -10.71 1.30 13.27
CA SER A 86 -12.04 0.83 12.86
C SER A 86 -12.69 1.81 11.88
N LEU A 87 -12.49 3.11 12.11
CA LEU A 87 -13.04 4.18 11.29
C LEU A 87 -12.34 4.24 9.93
N PHE A 88 -11.01 4.11 9.90
CA PHE A 88 -10.24 4.03 8.66
C PHE A 88 -10.64 2.80 7.84
N ASN A 89 -10.81 1.63 8.47
CA ASN A 89 -11.23 0.41 7.77
C ASN A 89 -12.63 0.58 7.14
N LYS A 90 -13.59 1.20 7.85
CA LYS A 90 -14.92 1.52 7.29
C LYS A 90 -14.83 2.43 6.06
N LEU A 91 -13.99 3.47 6.11
CA LEU A 91 -13.80 4.39 4.99
C LEU A 91 -13.04 3.74 3.82
N GLU A 92 -12.09 2.85 4.12
CA GLU A 92 -11.31 2.12 3.11
C GLU A 92 -12.16 1.10 2.35
N HIS A 93 -13.11 0.43 3.01
CA HIS A 93 -14.05 -0.47 2.33
C HIS A 93 -14.89 0.22 1.25
N VAL A 94 -15.33 1.46 1.47
CA VAL A 94 -16.03 2.23 0.42
C VAL A 94 -15.12 2.42 -0.80
N CYS A 95 -13.85 2.72 -0.57
CA CYS A 95 -12.88 2.88 -1.67
C CYS A 95 -12.57 1.54 -2.36
N ASP A 96 -12.50 0.43 -1.63
CA ASP A 96 -12.32 -0.93 -2.18
C ASP A 96 -13.51 -1.34 -3.05
N ASP A 97 -14.74 -1.13 -2.57
CA ASP A 97 -15.96 -1.47 -3.31
C ASP A 97 -16.10 -0.61 -4.57
N CYS A 98 -15.75 0.67 -4.46
CA CYS A 98 -15.73 1.57 -5.60
C CYS A 98 -14.64 1.19 -6.61
N TYR A 99 -13.46 0.75 -6.14
CA TYR A 99 -12.44 0.17 -7.00
C TYR A 99 -12.95 -1.07 -7.75
N ASN A 100 -13.71 -1.95 -7.08
CA ASN A 100 -14.27 -3.14 -7.71
C ASN A 100 -15.31 -2.80 -8.79
N LEU A 101 -16.05 -1.69 -8.63
CA LEU A 101 -17.00 -1.18 -9.61
C LEU A 101 -16.28 -0.64 -10.87
N TYR A 102 -15.30 0.23 -10.69
CA TYR A 102 -14.62 0.92 -11.80
C TYR A 102 -13.42 0.16 -12.37
N ARG A 103 -12.85 -0.78 -11.62
CA ARG A 103 -11.62 -1.55 -11.92
C ARG A 103 -10.41 -0.68 -12.27
N THR A 104 -10.28 0.49 -11.65
CA THR A 104 -9.18 1.44 -11.90
C THR A 104 -8.47 1.83 -10.62
N SER A 105 -7.14 1.63 -10.57
CA SER A 105 -6.34 1.92 -9.37
C SER A 105 -6.33 3.39 -8.97
N PHE A 106 -6.54 4.29 -9.93
CA PHE A 106 -6.64 5.73 -9.70
C PHE A 106 -7.83 6.09 -8.78
N VAL A 107 -8.98 5.44 -8.97
CA VAL A 107 -10.16 5.66 -8.11
C VAL A 107 -9.85 5.31 -6.66
N TYR A 108 -9.17 4.18 -6.44
CA TYR A 108 -8.76 3.78 -5.10
C TYR A 108 -7.83 4.79 -4.43
N SER A 109 -6.78 5.23 -5.13
CA SER A 109 -5.84 6.22 -4.59
C SER A 109 -6.54 7.55 -4.29
N SER A 110 -7.32 8.07 -5.25
CA SER A 110 -7.96 9.38 -5.12
C SER A 110 -9.12 9.38 -4.13
N CYS A 111 -9.77 8.24 -3.92
CA CYS A 111 -10.78 8.08 -2.87
C CYS A 111 -10.18 8.29 -1.46
N ARG A 112 -8.94 7.86 -1.23
CA ARG A 112 -8.24 7.97 0.07
C ARG A 112 -7.55 9.32 0.29
N GLU A 113 -7.42 10.14 -0.76
CA GLU A 113 -6.76 11.44 -0.68
C GLU A 113 -7.51 12.42 0.25
N ASN A 114 -6.76 13.37 0.82
CA ASN A 114 -7.31 14.41 1.69
C ASN A 114 -8.17 13.84 2.84
N CYS A 115 -7.78 12.68 3.38
CA CYS A 115 -8.50 12.00 4.46
C CYS A 115 -9.95 11.73 4.10
N TYR A 116 -10.20 11.22 2.89
CA TYR A 116 -11.53 10.92 2.34
C TYR A 116 -12.44 12.16 2.16
N SER A 117 -11.93 13.36 2.42
CA SER A 117 -12.63 14.64 2.21
C SER A 117 -12.41 15.14 0.78
N ASN A 118 -12.84 14.36 -0.20
CA ASN A 118 -12.73 14.66 -1.63
C ASN A 118 -14.02 14.31 -2.38
N LEU A 119 -14.13 14.73 -3.65
CA LEU A 119 -15.32 14.49 -4.46
C LEU A 119 -15.45 13.01 -4.88
N VAL A 120 -14.33 12.32 -5.11
CA VAL A 120 -14.31 10.91 -5.54
C VAL A 120 -14.98 10.02 -4.49
N PHE A 121 -14.67 10.23 -3.20
CA PHE A 121 -15.31 9.52 -2.10
C PHE A 121 -16.83 9.72 -2.09
N ARG A 122 -17.30 10.95 -2.33
CA ARG A 122 -18.75 11.24 -2.43
C ARG A 122 -19.39 10.53 -3.62
N GLN A 123 -18.75 10.56 -4.79
CA GLN A 123 -19.24 9.88 -5.98
C GLN A 123 -19.33 8.36 -5.75
N CYS A 124 -18.30 7.77 -5.14
CA CYS A 124 -18.31 6.36 -4.77
C CYS A 124 -19.50 5.99 -3.87
N MET A 125 -19.83 6.83 -2.88
CA MET A 125 -21.00 6.62 -2.03
C MET A 125 -22.32 6.68 -2.83
N GLU A 126 -22.40 7.54 -3.84
CA GLU A 126 -23.55 7.64 -4.73
C GLU A 126 -23.69 6.41 -5.62
N ASP A 127 -22.62 5.99 -6.28
CA ASP A 127 -22.63 4.86 -7.21
C ASP A 127 -22.83 3.50 -6.51
N LEU A 128 -22.35 3.39 -5.28
CA LEU A 128 -22.57 2.22 -4.42
C LEU A 128 -23.93 2.27 -3.69
N LEU A 129 -24.72 3.31 -3.88
CA LEU A 129 -26.06 3.49 -3.29
C LEU A 129 -26.07 3.60 -1.75
N LEU A 130 -25.03 4.18 -1.14
CA LEU A 130 -24.93 4.41 0.33
C LEU A 130 -25.31 5.84 0.75
N MET A 131 -26.09 6.56 -0.06
CA MET A 131 -26.42 7.96 0.22
C MET A 131 -27.37 8.14 1.42
N ASP A 132 -28.12 7.11 1.78
CA ASP A 132 -28.98 7.04 2.96
C ASP A 132 -28.20 7.12 4.29
N VAL A 133 -26.98 6.56 4.31
CA VAL A 133 -26.07 6.58 5.46
C VAL A 133 -24.95 7.62 5.34
N PHE A 134 -25.02 8.50 4.34
CA PHE A 134 -23.97 9.48 4.04
C PHE A 134 -23.57 10.35 5.25
N ASP A 135 -24.54 10.73 6.09
CA ASP A 135 -24.28 11.56 7.27
C ASP A 135 -23.40 10.87 8.32
N GLU A 136 -23.47 9.54 8.44
CA GLU A 136 -22.58 8.77 9.33
C GLU A 136 -21.15 8.82 8.81
N TYR A 137 -20.96 8.56 7.51
CA TYR A 137 -19.66 8.62 6.86
C TYR A 137 -19.07 10.03 6.86
N ALA A 138 -19.89 11.06 6.63
CA ALA A 138 -19.46 12.45 6.67
C ALA A 138 -18.90 12.84 8.06
N LYS A 139 -19.54 12.37 9.15
CA LYS A 139 -19.02 12.54 10.51
C LYS A 139 -17.70 11.81 10.69
N ALA A 140 -17.59 10.58 10.20
CA ALA A 140 -16.36 9.81 10.26
C ALA A 140 -15.20 10.51 9.53
N VAL A 141 -15.42 11.00 8.31
CA VAL A 141 -14.47 11.80 7.54
C VAL A 141 -14.02 13.05 8.32
N GLN A 142 -14.95 13.76 8.97
CA GLN A 142 -14.59 14.91 9.81
C GLN A 142 -13.73 14.52 11.00
N VAL A 143 -13.97 13.37 11.64
CA VAL A 143 -13.19 12.89 12.79
C VAL A 143 -11.74 12.60 12.40
N VAL A 144 -11.50 11.96 11.24
CA VAL A 144 -10.14 11.62 10.77
C VAL A 144 -9.42 12.82 10.13
N GLY A 145 -10.17 13.71 9.48
CA GLY A 145 -9.64 14.82 8.70
C GLY A 145 -9.52 16.15 9.43
N ARG A 146 -9.79 16.23 10.75
CA ARG A 146 -9.80 17.52 11.49
C ARG A 146 -8.51 18.31 11.23
N LYS A 147 -8.66 19.44 10.54
CA LYS A 147 -7.59 20.43 10.38
C LYS A 147 -7.47 21.21 11.68
N LYS A 148 -6.30 21.21 12.31
CA LYS A 148 -6.02 22.16 13.40
C LYS A 148 -6.15 23.58 12.82
N LYS A 149 -7.01 24.39 13.44
CA LYS A 149 -7.09 25.83 13.20
C LYS A 149 -5.78 26.50 13.61
#